data_AF-A0AAW2WCH9-F1
#
_entry.id   AF-A0AAW2WCH9-F1
#
_cell.length_a   1.000
_cell.length_b   1.000
_cell.length_c   1.000
_cell.angle_alpha   90.00
_cell.angle_beta   90.00
_cell.angle_gamma   90.00
#
_symmetry.space_group_name_H-M   'P 1'
#
loop_
_entity.id
_entity.type
_entity.pdbx_description
1 polymer ?
#
loop_
_entity_poly.entity_id
_entity_poly.type
_entity_poly.pdbx_seq_one_letter_code
_entity_poly.pdbx_strand_id
1 'polypeptide(L)'
;MKAPSSINEVQRLTGRIAALSRFISKSTEKSFPFFKVLRKVKNFEWNTSCQQAFEKLKNYLAKLPLLVKPCQGDTLYLYLSATPQSVSSVLVQEEGDKQMPIYYVSKVLNGVEGRYAPIEKMGLALVITARKLRPYFLTHPMGVKTNMPLKQTLGKLDTSGHLIKWELRAPP
;
A
#
# COMPACT_ATOMS: atom_id res chain seq x y z
N MET A 1 5.35 -13.82 19.49
CA MET A 1 6.51 -13.28 18.74
C MET A 1 7.35 -12.44 19.70
N LYS A 2 8.66 -12.70 19.82
CA LYS A 2 9.60 -11.92 20.67
C LYS A 2 10.17 -10.74 19.88
N ALA A 3 10.53 -9.66 20.58
CA ALA A 3 11.16 -8.50 19.96
C ALA A 3 12.56 -8.85 19.42
N PRO A 4 12.95 -8.35 18.24
CA PRO A 4 14.28 -8.56 17.69
C PRO A 4 15.39 -7.99 18.58
N SER A 5 16.44 -8.76 18.83
CA SER A 5 17.64 -8.30 19.55
C SER A 5 18.86 -8.09 18.63
N SER A 6 18.75 -8.48 17.36
CA SER A 6 19.85 -8.39 16.37
C SER A 6 19.37 -7.92 15.00
N ILE A 7 20.28 -7.39 14.19
CA ILE A 7 20.00 -6.97 12.81
C ILE A 7 19.42 -8.12 11.98
N ASN A 8 19.97 -9.33 12.13
CA ASN A 8 19.49 -10.53 11.44
C ASN A 8 18.03 -10.85 11.82
N GLU A 9 17.64 -10.65 13.08
CA GLU A 9 16.26 -10.82 13.51
C GLU A 9 15.34 -9.72 12.96
N VAL A 10 15.82 -8.47 12.85
CA VAL A 10 15.06 -7.39 12.21
C VAL A 10 14.86 -7.67 10.72
N GLN A 11 15.87 -8.18 10.02
CA GLN A 11 15.75 -8.61 8.62
C GLN A 11 14.72 -9.74 8.47
N ARG A 12 14.78 -10.77 9.33
CA ARG A 12 13.79 -11.86 9.36
C ARG A 12 12.37 -11.35 9.64
N LEU A 13 12.21 -10.44 10.60
CA LEU A 13 10.93 -9.79 10.89
C LEU A 13 10.39 -9.06 9.65
N THR A 14 11.26 -8.28 8.99
CA THR A 14 10.89 -7.50 7.81
C THR A 14 10.50 -8.42 6.64
N GLY A 15 11.19 -9.55 6.45
CA GLY A 15 10.82 -10.59 5.49
C GLY A 15 9.44 -11.19 5.78
N ARG A 16 9.14 -11.49 7.04
CA ARG A 16 7.80 -11.97 7.45
C ARG A 16 6.71 -10.94 7.20
N ILE A 17 6.97 -9.66 7.50
CA ILE A 17 6.03 -8.57 7.20
C ILE A 17 5.80 -8.44 5.69
N ALA A 18 6.86 -8.55 4.87
CA ALA A 18 6.74 -8.50 3.43
C ALA A 18 5.85 -9.63 2.88
N ALA A 19 6.01 -10.85 3.39
CA ALA A 19 5.15 -12.00 3.05
C ALA A 19 3.68 -11.77 3.43
N LEU A 20 3.42 -11.05 4.53
CA LEU A 20 2.08 -10.70 5.00
C LEU A 20 1.56 -9.36 4.46
N SER A 21 2.32 -8.67 3.60
CA SER A 21 2.02 -7.28 3.20
C SER A 21 0.63 -7.11 2.58
N ARG A 22 0.10 -8.15 1.92
CA ARG A 22 -1.25 -8.14 1.34
C ARG A 22 -2.39 -8.05 2.36
N PHE A 23 -2.12 -8.40 3.62
CA PHE A 23 -3.10 -8.39 4.72
C PHE A 23 -2.95 -7.18 5.65
N ILE A 24 -1.88 -6.41 5.49
CA ILE A 24 -1.53 -5.36 6.43
C ILE A 24 -1.74 -4.00 5.76
N SER A 25 -2.79 -3.30 6.20
CA SER A 25 -3.02 -1.91 5.80
C SER A 25 -1.80 -1.07 6.14
N LYS A 26 -1.31 -0.26 5.19
CA LYS A 26 -0.18 0.66 5.38
C LYS A 26 1.04 -0.04 5.99
N SER A 27 1.37 -1.22 5.48
CA SER A 27 2.42 -2.09 6.03
C SER A 27 3.81 -1.43 6.06
N THR A 28 4.11 -0.62 5.05
CA THR A 28 5.36 0.14 4.95
C THR A 28 5.44 1.21 6.03
N GLU A 29 4.33 1.87 6.35
CA GLU A 29 4.27 2.88 7.40
C GLU A 29 4.53 2.28 8.78
N LYS A 30 3.90 1.14 9.05
CA LYS A 30 4.08 0.39 10.30
C LYS A 30 5.50 -0.15 10.47
N SER A 31 6.24 -0.31 9.37
CA SER A 31 7.58 -0.89 9.34
C SER A 31 8.71 0.14 9.25
N PHE A 32 8.39 1.44 9.14
CA PHE A 32 9.39 2.50 9.03
C PHE A 32 10.46 2.48 10.12
N PRO A 33 10.13 2.28 11.42
CA PRO A 33 11.14 2.20 12.47
C PRO A 33 12.15 1.07 12.22
N PHE A 34 11.69 -0.08 11.73
CA PHE A 34 12.56 -1.22 11.42
C PHE A 34 13.50 -0.90 10.25
N PHE A 35 13.01 -0.23 9.21
CA PHE A 35 13.85 0.18 8.08
C PHE A 35 14.95 1.17 8.49
N LYS A 36 14.67 2.06 9.46
CA LYS A 36 15.69 2.98 10.00
C LYS A 36 16.83 2.23 10.70
N VAL A 37 16.49 1.21 11.49
CA VAL A 37 17.47 0.35 12.17
C VAL A 37 18.30 -0.44 11.16
N LEU A 38 17.67 -1.01 10.13
CA LEU A 38 18.38 -1.74 9.07
C LEU A 38 19.37 -0.88 8.27
N ARG A 39 19.14 0.44 8.18
CA ARG A 39 20.09 1.38 7.54
C ARG A 39 21.30 1.71 8.41
N LYS A 40 21.21 1.51 9.74
CA LYS A 40 22.27 1.81 10.70
C LYS A 40 22.96 0.54 11.20
N VAL A 41 23.44 -0.29 10.26
CA VAL A 41 24.03 -1.61 10.58
C VAL A 41 25.18 -1.53 11.59
N LYS A 42 26.03 -0.49 11.50
CA LYS A 42 27.19 -0.33 12.40
C LYS A 42 26.80 0.10 13.83
N ASN A 43 25.66 0.76 14.00
CA ASN A 43 25.17 1.29 15.28
C ASN A 43 23.75 0.79 15.53
N PHE A 44 23.58 -0.54 15.54
CA PHE A 44 22.30 -1.15 15.81
C PHE A 44 21.83 -0.76 17.21
N GLU A 45 20.65 -0.17 17.28
CA GLU A 45 19.99 0.17 18.53
C GLU A 45 18.49 -0.09 18.38
N TRP A 46 17.98 -1.06 19.13
CA TRP A 46 16.55 -1.30 19.23
C TRP A 46 15.93 -0.31 20.22
N ASN A 47 15.54 0.85 19.70
CA ASN A 47 15.01 1.93 20.52
C ASN A 47 13.50 1.78 20.84
N THR A 48 13.01 2.66 21.71
CA THR A 48 11.59 2.71 22.13
C THR A 48 10.63 2.82 20.95
N SER A 49 10.99 3.55 19.89
CA SER A 49 10.16 3.68 18.69
C SER A 49 9.98 2.33 17.96
N CYS A 50 11.05 1.55 17.87
CA CYS A 50 11.00 0.21 17.29
C CYS A 50 10.16 -0.75 18.14
N GLN A 51 10.34 -0.70 19.47
CA GLN A 51 9.55 -1.53 20.39
C GLN A 51 8.05 -1.22 20.30
N GLN A 52 7.69 0.07 20.30
CA GLN A 52 6.30 0.49 20.16
C GLN A 52 5.70 0.07 18.80
N ALA A 53 6.44 0.21 17.70
CA ALA A 53 6.00 -0.23 16.39
C ALA A 53 5.82 -1.75 16.31
N PHE A 54 6.71 -2.51 16.95
CA PHE A 54 6.62 -3.96 17.02
C PHE A 54 5.39 -4.43 17.81
N GLU A 55 5.10 -3.83 18.96
CA GLU A 55 3.90 -4.17 19.73
C GLU A 55 2.61 -3.74 19.01
N LYS A 56 2.59 -2.56 18.38
CA LYS A 56 1.47 -2.14 17.51
C LYS A 56 1.24 -3.14 16.37
N LEU A 57 2.32 -3.60 15.73
CA LEU A 57 2.23 -4.60 14.68
C LEU A 57 1.70 -5.94 15.21
N LYS A 58 2.19 -6.43 16.35
CA LYS A 58 1.68 -7.65 16.98
C LYS A 58 0.19 -7.56 17.28
N ASN A 59 -0.25 -6.46 17.89
CA ASN A 59 -1.66 -6.23 18.21
C ASN A 59 -2.53 -6.15 16.95
N TYR A 60 -2.01 -5.52 15.89
CA TYR A 60 -2.69 -5.48 14.60
C TYR A 60 -2.78 -6.89 13.97
N LEU A 61 -1.70 -7.66 14.00
CA LEU A 61 -1.68 -9.03 13.49
C LEU A 61 -2.63 -9.96 14.25
N ALA A 62 -2.79 -9.76 15.56
CA ALA A 62 -3.75 -10.50 16.36
C ALA A 62 -5.23 -10.17 16.00
N LYS A 63 -5.46 -9.01 15.38
CA LYS A 63 -6.79 -8.51 14.97
C LYS A 63 -6.86 -8.32 13.45
N LEU A 64 -6.20 -9.19 12.69
CA LEU A 64 -6.16 -9.09 11.23
C LEU A 64 -7.59 -9.11 10.67
N PRO A 65 -7.95 -8.16 9.78
CA PRO A 65 -9.22 -8.24 9.08
C PRO A 65 -9.23 -9.49 8.19
N LEU A 66 -10.38 -10.16 8.13
CA LEU A 66 -10.60 -11.23 7.18
C LEU A 66 -10.61 -10.63 5.78
N LEU A 67 -9.74 -11.14 4.90
CA LEU A 67 -9.80 -10.79 3.49
C LEU A 67 -10.76 -11.73 2.77
N VAL A 68 -11.58 -11.17 1.90
CA VAL A 68 -12.50 -11.95 1.07
C VAL A 68 -11.90 -12.23 -0.31
N LYS A 69 -12.35 -13.33 -0.91
CA LYS A 69 -12.06 -13.64 -2.31
C LYS A 69 -13.21 -13.06 -3.15
N PRO A 70 -12.94 -12.19 -4.13
CA PRO A 70 -14.00 -11.69 -5.00
C PRO A 70 -14.55 -12.79 -5.89
N CYS A 71 -15.85 -12.72 -6.18
CA CYS A 71 -16.54 -13.56 -7.13
C CYS A 71 -16.53 -12.91 -8.52
N GLN A 72 -16.63 -13.74 -9.55
CA GLN A 72 -16.63 -13.27 -10.93
C GLN A 72 -17.86 -12.37 -11.17
N GLY A 73 -17.62 -11.16 -11.68
CA GLY A 73 -18.65 -10.16 -11.94
C GLY A 73 -18.79 -9.10 -10.85
N ASP A 74 -18.15 -9.28 -9.68
CA ASP A 74 -18.19 -8.28 -8.62
C ASP A 74 -17.50 -6.98 -9.04
N THR A 75 -18.12 -5.84 -8.71
CA THR A 75 -17.46 -4.54 -8.85
C THR A 75 -16.55 -4.30 -7.67
N LEU A 76 -15.27 -4.02 -7.94
CA LEU A 76 -14.27 -3.79 -6.92
C LEU A 76 -13.93 -2.31 -6.83
N TYR A 77 -13.67 -1.85 -5.61
CA TYR A 77 -13.33 -0.46 -5.34
C TYR A 77 -11.92 -0.32 -4.80
N LEU A 78 -11.21 0.70 -5.29
CA LEU A 78 -9.89 1.04 -4.85
C LEU A 78 -9.90 2.32 -4.03
N TYR A 79 -9.39 2.23 -2.81
CA TYR A 79 -9.10 3.37 -1.96
C TYR A 79 -7.61 3.65 -1.96
N LEU A 80 -7.25 4.91 -2.12
CA LEU A 80 -5.87 5.38 -2.21
C LEU A 80 -5.53 6.25 -0.99
N SER A 81 -4.29 6.15 -0.52
CA SER A 81 -3.76 6.99 0.54
C SER A 81 -2.29 7.29 0.26
N ALA A 82 -1.90 8.54 0.44
CA ALA A 82 -0.52 8.97 0.30
C ALA A 82 -0.08 9.70 1.57
N THR A 83 1.15 9.44 1.99
CA THR A 83 1.89 10.21 2.99
C THR A 83 3.15 10.77 2.33
N PRO A 84 3.91 11.66 3.00
CA PRO A 84 5.18 12.15 2.46
C PRO A 84 6.20 11.03 2.14
N GLN A 85 6.13 9.90 2.85
CA GLN A 85 7.15 8.84 2.77
C GLN A 85 6.63 7.53 2.16
N SER A 86 5.31 7.38 1.99
CA SER A 86 4.70 6.15 1.49
C SER A 86 3.45 6.42 0.68
N VAL A 87 3.12 5.47 -0.18
CA VAL A 87 1.79 5.34 -0.78
C VAL A 87 1.21 3.99 -0.40
N SER A 88 -0.09 3.98 -0.18
CA SER A 88 -0.85 2.81 0.23
C SER A 88 -2.18 2.77 -0.50
N SER A 89 -2.69 1.58 -0.75
CA SER A 89 -4.01 1.38 -1.31
C SER A 89 -4.65 0.12 -0.75
N VAL A 90 -5.96 0.07 -0.82
CA VAL A 90 -6.74 -1.13 -0.50
C VAL A 90 -7.76 -1.37 -1.61
N LEU A 91 -7.80 -2.61 -2.08
CA LEU A 91 -8.85 -3.15 -2.92
C LEU A 91 -9.93 -3.71 -2.01
N VAL A 92 -11.16 -3.27 -2.19
CA VAL A 92 -12.32 -3.71 -1.41
C VAL A 92 -13.45 -4.13 -2.33
N GLN A 93 -14.31 -4.99 -1.80
CA GLN A 93 -15.63 -5.28 -2.34
C GLN A 93 -16.68 -4.62 -1.45
N GLU A 94 -17.70 -4.04 -2.07
CA GLU A 94 -18.89 -3.53 -1.38
C GLU A 94 -20.00 -4.57 -1.53
N GLU A 95 -20.48 -5.10 -0.41
CA GLU A 95 -21.63 -6.01 -0.35
C GLU A 95 -22.67 -5.38 0.58
N GLY A 96 -23.69 -4.74 0.00
CA GLY A 96 -24.60 -3.85 0.74
C GLY A 96 -23.83 -2.70 1.40
N ASP A 97 -24.05 -2.50 2.70
CA ASP A 97 -23.36 -1.47 3.49
C ASP A 97 -21.98 -1.92 4.05
N LYS A 98 -21.54 -3.15 3.72
CA LYS A 98 -20.28 -3.70 4.23
C LYS A 98 -19.15 -3.54 3.23
N GLN A 99 -18.03 -3.01 3.69
CA GLN A 99 -16.78 -2.95 2.93
C GLN A 99 -15.85 -4.08 3.36
N MET A 100 -15.60 -5.01 2.45
CA MET A 100 -14.76 -6.17 2.71
C MET A 100 -13.42 -6.02 1.98
N PRO A 101 -12.29 -5.92 2.70
CA PRO A 101 -10.99 -5.79 2.05
C PRO A 101 -10.60 -7.09 1.34
N ILE A 102 -10.02 -6.97 0.14
CA ILE A 102 -9.49 -8.08 -0.66
C ILE A 102 -7.97 -8.06 -0.66
N TYR A 103 -7.37 -6.88 -0.77
CA TYR A 103 -5.91 -6.77 -0.92
C TYR A 103 -5.39 -5.40 -0.47
N TYR A 104 -4.32 -5.41 0.33
CA TYR A 104 -3.56 -4.19 0.68
C TYR A 104 -2.28 -4.07 -0.14
N VAL A 105 -2.00 -2.87 -0.64
CA VAL A 105 -0.73 -2.53 -1.25
C VAL A 105 -0.12 -1.36 -0.50
N SER A 106 1.18 -1.42 -0.25
CA SER A 106 1.91 -0.29 0.33
C SER A 106 3.33 -0.28 -0.23
N LYS A 107 3.84 0.92 -0.52
CA LYS A 107 5.19 1.15 -1.04
C LYS A 107 5.81 2.33 -0.30
N VAL A 108 7.08 2.21 0.05
CA VAL A 108 7.89 3.35 0.52
C VAL A 108 8.30 4.17 -0.71
N LEU A 109 8.13 5.48 -0.64
CA LEU A 109 8.57 6.40 -1.68
C LEU A 109 10.08 6.61 -1.58
N ASN A 110 10.75 6.60 -2.74
CA ASN A 110 12.16 6.97 -2.80
C ASN A 110 12.34 8.50 -2.73
N GLY A 111 13.59 8.98 -2.71
CA GLY A 111 13.89 10.41 -2.49
C GLY A 111 13.29 11.35 -3.55
N VAL A 112 13.05 10.88 -4.77
CA VAL A 112 12.41 11.65 -5.84
C VAL A 112 10.88 11.59 -5.68
N GLU A 113 10.33 10.38 -5.53
CA GLU A 113 8.89 10.16 -5.37
C GLU A 113 8.33 10.83 -4.11
N GLY A 114 9.13 10.94 -3.05
CA GLY A 114 8.76 11.63 -1.81
C GLY A 114 8.55 13.13 -1.98
N ARG A 115 9.11 13.75 -3.03
CA ARG A 115 8.98 15.19 -3.32
C ARG A 115 7.77 15.51 -4.19
N TYR A 116 7.12 14.50 -4.75
CA TYR A 116 5.91 14.69 -5.56
C TYR A 116 4.80 15.36 -4.75
N ALA A 117 3.98 16.14 -5.45
CA ALA A 117 2.79 16.74 -4.90
C ALA A 117 1.81 15.64 -4.43
N PRO A 118 0.92 15.91 -3.45
CA PRO A 118 -0.03 14.92 -2.94
C PRO A 118 -0.85 14.23 -4.04
N ILE A 119 -1.25 14.96 -5.08
CA ILE A 119 -2.03 14.43 -6.20
C ILE A 119 -1.23 13.48 -7.08
N GLU A 120 0.04 13.80 -7.35
CA GLU A 120 0.96 12.94 -8.09
C GLU A 120 1.28 11.66 -7.32
N LYS A 121 1.45 11.74 -6.00
CA LYS A 121 1.61 10.56 -5.13
C LYS A 121 0.40 9.65 -5.19
N MET A 122 -0.81 10.20 -5.30
CA MET A 122 -2.03 9.42 -5.43
C MET A 122 -2.15 8.77 -6.81
N GLY A 123 -1.75 9.47 -7.88
CA GLY A 123 -1.56 8.87 -9.20
C GLY A 123 -0.54 7.72 -9.18
N LEU A 124 0.59 7.93 -8.51
CA LEU A 124 1.62 6.89 -8.32
C LEU A 124 1.08 5.69 -7.54
N ALA A 125 0.30 5.92 -6.48
CA ALA A 125 -0.36 4.87 -5.71
C ALA A 125 -1.29 4.03 -6.61
N LEU A 126 -2.07 4.68 -7.47
CA LEU A 126 -2.94 4.02 -8.45
C LEU A 126 -2.13 3.16 -9.42
N VAL A 127 -1.06 3.70 -10.02
CA VAL A 127 -0.21 2.99 -10.99
C VAL A 127 0.47 1.77 -10.37
N ILE A 128 1.04 1.92 -9.17
CA ILE A 128 1.66 0.81 -8.45
C ILE A 128 0.63 -0.30 -8.19
N THR A 129 -0.57 0.10 -7.79
CA THR A 129 -1.64 -0.84 -7.46
C THR A 129 -2.17 -1.55 -8.70
N ALA A 130 -2.45 -0.82 -9.77
CA ALA A 130 -2.91 -1.37 -11.04
C ALA A 130 -1.91 -2.36 -11.64
N ARG A 131 -0.61 -2.07 -11.55
CA ARG A 131 0.45 -3.01 -11.96
C ARG A 131 0.48 -4.26 -11.09
N LYS A 132 0.44 -4.09 -9.75
CA LYS A 132 0.53 -5.20 -8.80
C LYS A 132 -0.71 -6.09 -8.81
N LEU A 133 -1.89 -5.51 -9.04
CA LEU A 133 -3.19 -6.16 -9.03
C LEU A 133 -3.77 -6.29 -10.44
N ARG A 134 -2.90 -6.32 -11.47
CA ARG A 134 -3.30 -6.47 -12.88
C ARG A 134 -4.32 -7.59 -13.12
N PRO A 135 -4.21 -8.78 -12.49
CA PRO A 135 -5.21 -9.83 -12.68
C PRO A 135 -6.64 -9.39 -12.29
N TYR A 136 -6.80 -8.60 -11.22
CA TYR A 136 -8.11 -8.09 -10.79
C TYR A 136 -8.66 -7.04 -11.75
N PHE A 137 -7.80 -6.11 -12.19
CA PHE A 137 -8.17 -5.06 -13.15
C PHE A 137 -8.62 -5.61 -14.51
N LEU A 138 -8.14 -6.79 -14.91
CA LEU A 138 -8.52 -7.42 -16.17
C LEU A 138 -9.81 -8.25 -16.08
N THR A 139 -10.23 -8.62 -14.87
CA THR A 139 -11.32 -9.60 -14.65
C THR A 139 -12.57 -8.99 -14.00
N HIS A 140 -12.43 -7.85 -13.35
CA HIS A 140 -13.52 -7.21 -12.60
C HIS A 140 -13.67 -5.74 -13.01
N PRO A 141 -14.90 -5.20 -13.02
CA PRO A 141 -15.12 -3.76 -13.07
C PRO A 141 -14.47 -3.08 -11.87
N MET A 142 -13.71 -2.01 -12.13
CA MET A 142 -12.94 -1.29 -11.11
C MET A 142 -13.44 0.14 -10.93
N GLY A 143 -13.77 0.53 -9.70
CA GLY A 143 -14.03 1.91 -9.31
C GLY A 143 -12.91 2.47 -8.43
N VAL A 144 -12.49 3.71 -8.65
CA VAL A 144 -11.54 4.39 -7.74
C VAL A 144 -12.29 5.38 -6.87
N LYS A 145 -12.27 5.18 -5.54
CA LYS A 145 -12.87 6.08 -4.56
C LYS A 145 -11.80 7.05 -4.06
N THR A 146 -11.94 8.31 -4.43
CA THR A 146 -11.01 9.39 -4.08
C THR A 146 -11.79 10.68 -3.84
N ASN A 147 -11.35 11.49 -2.89
CA ASN A 147 -11.86 12.86 -2.67
C ASN A 147 -11.09 13.91 -3.50
N MET A 148 -10.07 13.50 -4.25
CA MET A 148 -9.27 14.37 -5.11
C MET A 148 -9.62 14.21 -6.59
N PRO A 149 -9.49 15.26 -7.42
CA PRO A 149 -9.81 15.25 -8.85
C PRO A 149 -8.72 14.53 -9.67
N LEU A 150 -8.59 13.22 -9.46
CA LEU A 150 -7.59 12.38 -10.15
C LEU A 150 -7.84 12.29 -11.66
N LYS A 151 -9.09 12.28 -12.11
CA LYS A 151 -9.43 12.17 -13.55
C LYS A 151 -8.88 13.35 -14.37
N GLN A 152 -8.98 14.57 -13.83
CA GLN A 152 -8.52 15.79 -14.50
C GLN A 152 -7.01 15.93 -14.50
N THR A 153 -6.35 15.41 -13.46
CA THR A 153 -4.89 15.48 -13.33
C THR A 153 -4.18 14.34 -14.05
N LEU A 154 -4.75 13.13 -14.09
CA LEU A 154 -4.24 12.03 -14.90
C LEU A 154 -4.21 12.39 -16.39
N GLY A 155 -5.24 13.06 -16.91
CA GLY A 155 -5.25 13.56 -18.29
C GLY A 155 -4.13 14.57 -18.61
N LYS A 156 -3.70 15.37 -17.60
CA LYS A 156 -2.56 16.30 -17.71
C LYS A 156 -1.20 15.62 -17.51
N LEU A 157 -1.16 14.56 -16.73
CA LEU A 157 0.05 13.76 -16.47
C LEU A 157 0.38 12.82 -17.64
N ASP A 158 -0.61 12.40 -18.41
CA ASP A 158 -0.41 11.73 -19.71
C ASP A 158 0.30 12.66 -20.71
N THR A 159 0.13 13.98 -20.57
CA THR A 159 0.76 15.01 -21.41
C THR A 159 2.19 15.35 -20.99
N SER A 160 2.57 15.13 -19.72
CA SER A 160 3.90 15.48 -19.19
C SER A 160 4.96 14.37 -19.37
N GLY A 161 4.69 13.35 -20.17
CA GLY A 161 5.67 12.33 -20.60
C GLY A 161 6.16 11.36 -19.51
N HIS A 162 5.81 11.57 -18.24
CA HIS A 162 6.23 10.70 -17.12
C HIS A 162 5.23 9.58 -16.80
N LEU A 163 4.03 9.60 -17.38
CA LEU A 163 2.96 8.61 -17.17
C LEU A 163 2.33 8.21 -18.50
N ILE A 164 3.15 7.70 -19.44
CA ILE A 164 2.68 7.28 -20.76
C ILE A 164 1.59 6.20 -20.65
N LYS A 165 0.38 6.58 -21.09
CA LYS A 165 -0.68 5.81 -21.74
C LYS A 165 -1.46 4.82 -20.87
N TRP A 166 -2.60 5.25 -20.32
CA TRP A 166 -3.75 4.37 -20.09
C TRP A 166 -5.05 5.02 -20.57
N GLU A 167 -5.58 4.45 -21.66
CA GLU A 167 -6.97 4.62 -22.08
C GLU A 167 -7.89 4.02 -21.02
N LEU A 168 -8.71 4.88 -20.41
CA LEU A 168 -9.95 4.50 -19.74
C LEU A 168 -10.94 3.98 -20.80
N ARG A 169 -10.74 2.75 -21.28
CA ARG A 169 -11.77 2.06 -22.04
C ARG A 169 -12.80 1.53 -21.03
N ALA A 170 -13.87 2.30 -20.84
CA ALA A 170 -15.12 1.75 -20.32
C ALA A 170 -15.57 0.61 -21.28
N PRO A 171 -16.02 -0.55 -20.78
CA PRO A 171 -16.59 -1.59 -21.63
C PRO A 171 -17.91 -1.10 -22.25
N PRO A 172 -18.33 -1.70 -23.39
CA PRO A 172 -19.46 -1.24 -24.22
C PRO A 172 -20.80 -1.19 -23.50
#